data_AF-A0A251XJJ9-F1
#
_entry.id   AF-A0A251XJJ9-F1
#
_cell.length_a   1.000
_cell.length_b   1.000
_cell.length_c   1.000
_cell.angle_alpha   90.00
_cell.angle_beta   90.00
_cell.angle_gamma   90.00
#
_symmetry.space_group_name_H-M   'P 1'
#
loop_
_entity.id
_entity.type
_entity.pdbx_description
1 polymer ?
#
loop_
_entity_poly.entity_id
_entity_poly.type
_entity_poly.pdbx_seq_one_letter_code
_entity_poly.pdbx_strand_id
1 'polypeptide(L)' 'MVETHPDPARDRTFECTVEDGQGRASDPFPWAQVGRDAIARMAGDAGLDLVQCWETEGRSFCRLVRA' A
#
# COMPACT_ATOMS: atom_id res chain seq x y z
N MET A 1 -4.11 2.93 -10.17
CA MET A 1 -3.83 1.52 -9.83
C MET A 1 -2.75 1.53 -8.78
N VAL A 2 -2.94 0.78 -7.70
CA VAL A 2 -1.99 0.70 -6.59
C VAL A 2 -1.69 -0.76 -6.30
N GLU A 3 -0.45 -1.05 -5.91
CA GLU A 3 -0.10 -2.35 -5.34
C GLU A 3 -0.42 -2.35 -3.85
N THR A 4 -0.97 -3.46 -3.38
CA THR A 4 -1.32 -3.69 -1.98
C THR A 4 -0.55 -4.89 -1.46
N HIS A 5 -0.42 -4.97 -0.14
CA HIS A 5 0.11 -6.15 0.52
C HIS A 5 -0.76 -7.39 0.19
N PRO A 6 -0.16 -8.58 0.01
CA PRO A 6 -0.89 -9.80 -0.37
C PRO A 6 -1.87 -10.27 0.71
N ASP A 7 -1.55 -10.06 2.00
CA ASP A 7 -2.53 -10.24 3.09
C ASP A 7 -3.60 -9.12 3.03
N PRO A 8 -4.88 -9.45 2.75
CA PRO A 8 -5.96 -8.48 2.64
C PRO A 8 -6.16 -7.60 3.88
N ALA A 9 -5.93 -8.17 5.05
CA ALA A 9 -6.17 -7.54 6.34
C ALA A 9 -4.95 -6.73 6.83
N ARG A 10 -3.86 -6.69 6.05
CA ARG A 10 -2.66 -5.94 6.43
C ARG A 10 -3.00 -4.45 6.62
N ASP A 11 -2.75 -3.94 7.81
CA ASP A 11 -2.81 -2.51 8.10
C ASP A 11 -1.75 -2.22 9.17
N ARG A 12 -0.55 -1.84 8.74
CA ARG A 12 0.57 -1.57 9.65
C ARG A 12 1.33 -0.34 9.23
N THR A 13 1.54 0.56 10.18
CA THR A 13 2.44 1.71 10.07
C THR A 13 3.71 1.47 10.88
N PHE A 14 4.85 1.95 10.39
CA PHE A 14 6.14 1.88 11.08
C PHE A 14 7.13 2.88 10.50
N GLU A 15 8.15 3.24 11.28
CA GLU A 15 9.29 4.01 10.78
C GLU A 15 10.19 3.13 9.92
N CYS A 16 10.56 3.63 8.75
CA CYS A 16 11.39 2.94 7.77
C CYS A 16 12.61 3.79 7.42
N THR A 17 13.68 3.12 7.04
CA THR A 17 14.88 3.73 6.48
C THR A 17 15.23 2.98 5.20
N VAL A 18 15.67 3.70 4.16
CA VAL A 18 16.14 3.10 2.90
C VAL A 18 17.66 3.11 2.90
N GLU A 19 18.25 1.94 2.64
CA GLU A 19 19.70 1.78 2.46
C GLU A 19 20.03 1.57 0.97
N ASP A 20 21.05 2.25 0.47
CA ASP A 20 21.58 2.03 -0.87
C ASP A 20 22.59 0.87 -0.93
N GLY A 21 23.04 0.51 -2.13
CA GLY A 21 24.02 -0.58 -2.32
C GLY A 21 25.42 -0.30 -1.75
N GLN A 22 25.65 0.90 -1.20
CA GLN A 22 26.90 1.32 -0.57
C GLN A 22 26.75 1.47 0.96
N GLY A 23 25.61 1.09 1.54
CA GLY A 23 25.36 1.14 2.97
C GLY A 23 24.99 2.54 3.50
N ARG A 24 24.66 3.50 2.63
CA ARG A 24 24.16 4.81 3.06
C ARG A 24 22.66 4.72 3.30
N ALA A 25 22.22 5.23 4.43
CA ALA A 25 20.84 5.21 4.88
C ALA A 25 20.18 6.59 4.77
N SER A 26 18.88 6.62 4.46
CA SER A 26 18.06 7.82 4.61
C SER A 26 17.84 8.18 6.08
N ASP A 27 17.27 9.35 6.35
CA ASP A 27 16.61 9.57 7.63
C ASP A 27 15.39 8.62 7.78
N PRO A 28 14.98 8.26 9.02
CA PRO A 28 13.74 7.55 9.25
C PRO A 28 12.53 8.34 8.71
N PHE A 29 11.59 7.64 8.09
CA PHE A 29 10.33 8.22 7.62
C PHE A 29 9.16 7.28 7.86
N PRO A 30 7.94 7.83 8.03
CA PRO A 30 6.75 7.01 8.24
C PRO A 30 6.42 6.22 6.97
N TRP A 31 6.20 4.92 7.15
CA TRP A 31 5.78 4.02 6.10
C TRP A 31 4.57 3.19 6.53
N ALA A 32 3.87 2.62 5.54
CA ALA A 32 2.76 1.74 5.77
C ALA A 32 2.77 0.53 4.83
N GLN A 33 2.33 -0.62 5.34
CA GLN A 33 1.93 -1.77 4.54
C GLN A 33 0.42 -1.92 4.67
N VAL A 34 -0.27 -1.90 3.52
CA VAL A 34 -1.73 -1.88 3.46
C VAL A 34 -2.24 -2.94 2.49
N GLY A 35 -3.16 -3.77 2.95
CA GLY A 35 -3.93 -4.73 2.18
C GLY A 35 -5.20 -4.10 1.62
N ARG A 36 -5.95 -4.89 0.83
CA ARG A 36 -7.15 -4.40 0.14
C ARG A 36 -8.28 -3.92 1.07
N ASP A 37 -8.35 -4.42 2.30
CA ASP A 37 -9.41 -4.01 3.23
C ASP A 37 -9.14 -2.59 3.76
N ALA A 38 -7.87 -2.32 4.12
CA ALA A 38 -7.44 -1.00 4.57
C ALA A 38 -7.46 0.02 3.43
N ILE A 39 -7.03 -0.36 2.21
CA ILE A 39 -7.03 0.56 1.08
C ILE A 39 -8.45 1.00 0.68
N ALA A 40 -9.47 0.14 0.83
CA ALA A 40 -10.86 0.49 0.51
C ALA A 40 -11.37 1.61 1.43
N ARG A 41 -11.07 1.52 2.74
CA ARG A 41 -11.40 2.55 3.73
C ARG A 41 -10.68 3.86 3.41
N MET A 42 -9.36 3.81 3.21
CA MET A 42 -8.54 5.00 2.92
C MET A 42 -8.93 5.66 1.59
N ALA A 43 -9.31 4.86 0.58
CA ALA A 43 -9.81 5.37 -0.69
C ALA A 43 -11.09 6.17 -0.49
N GLY A 44 -12.05 5.66 0.29
CA GLY A 44 -13.29 6.36 0.62
C GLY A 44 -13.02 7.71 1.30
N ASP A 45 -12.13 7.74 2.29
CA ASP A 45 -11.72 8.99 2.98
C ASP A 45 -11.08 10.01 2.01
N ALA A 46 -10.50 9.54 0.91
CA ALA A 46 -9.89 10.36 -0.14
C ALA A 46 -10.83 10.69 -1.32
N GLY A 47 -12.11 10.31 -1.26
CA GLY A 47 -13.07 10.51 -2.36
C GLY A 47 -12.82 9.61 -3.57
N LEU A 48 -12.29 8.41 -3.33
CA LEU A 48 -12.02 7.40 -4.34
C LEU A 48 -12.82 6.13 -4.05
N ASP A 49 -13.23 5.45 -5.13
CA ASP A 49 -13.87 4.15 -5.07
C ASP A 49 -12.93 3.04 -5.51
N LEU A 50 -12.97 1.93 -4.78
CA LEU A 50 -12.32 0.69 -5.18
C LEU A 50 -13.24 -0.09 -6.11
N VAL A 51 -12.85 -0.24 -7.37
CA VAL A 51 -13.69 -0.86 -8.41
C VAL A 51 -13.20 -2.24 -8.85
N GLN A 52 -11.95 -2.58 -8.53
CA GLN A 52 -11.38 -3.87 -8.88
C GLN A 52 -10.18 -4.17 -7.99
N CYS A 53 -10.00 -5.44 -7.61
CA CYS A 53 -8.71 -5.95 -7.16
C CYS A 53 -8.40 -7.27 -7.86
N TRP A 54 -7.12 -7.56 -8.04
CA TRP A 54 -6.65 -8.80 -8.62
C TRP A 54 -5.27 -9.15 -8.08
N GLU A 55 -4.90 -10.40 -8.26
CA GLU A 55 -3.58 -10.92 -7.91
C GLU A 55 -2.88 -11.41 -9.17
N THR A 56 -1.58 -11.15 -9.28
CA THR A 56 -0.74 -11.68 -10.36
C THR A 56 0.64 -11.97 -9.81
N GLU A 57 1.14 -13.18 -10.04
CA GLU A 57 2.48 -13.61 -9.61
C GLU A 57 2.77 -13.36 -8.12
N GLY A 58 1.77 -13.60 -7.26
CA GLY A 58 1.88 -13.41 -5.80
C GLY A 58 1.81 -11.95 -5.32
N ARG A 59 1.59 -11.00 -6.23
CA ARG A 59 1.38 -9.58 -5.91
C ARG A 59 -0.09 -9.24 -5.99
N SER A 60 -0.53 -8.33 -5.14
CA SER A 60 -1.93 -7.89 -5.06
C SER A 60 -2.06 -6.45 -5.54
N PHE A 61 -3.08 -6.17 -6.35
CA PHE A 61 -3.32 -4.86 -6.92
C PHE A 61 -4.78 -4.46 -6.76
N CYS A 62 -5.02 -3.15 -6.61
CA CYS A 62 -6.36 -2.58 -6.64
C CYS A 62 -6.43 -1.37 -7.58
N ARG A 63 -7.55 -1.27 -8.31
CA ARG A 63 -7.91 -0.13 -9.13
C ARG A 63 -8.85 0.77 -8.33
N LEU A 64 -8.35 1.98 -8.08
CA LEU A 64 -9.12 3.07 -7.50
C LEU A 64 -9.51 4.05 -8.61
N VAL A 65 -10.72 4.57 -8.55
CA VAL A 65 -11.23 5.64 -9.43
C VAL A 65 -11.78 6.77 -8.58
N ARG A 66 -12.00 7.94 -9.18
CA ARG A 66 -12.70 9.02 -8.49
C ARG A 66 -14.17 8.65 -8.35
N ALA A 67 -14.73 8.89 -7.16
CA ALA A 67 -16.16 8.81 -6.92
C ALA A 67 -16.93 9.88 -7.71
#